data_AF-A0AAV9EUC8-F1
#
_entry.id   AF-A0AAV9EUC8-F1
#
_cell.length_a   1.000
_cell.length_b   1.000
_cell.length_c   1.000
_cell.angle_alpha   90.00
_cell.angle_beta   90.00
_cell.angle_gamma   90.00
#
_symmetry.space_group_name_H-M   'P 1'
#
loop_
_entity.id
_entity.type
_entity.pdbx_description
1 polymer ?
#
loop_
_entity_poly.entity_id
_entity_poly.type
_entity_poly.pdbx_seq_one_letter_code
_entity_poly.pdbx_strand_id
1 'polypeptide(L)'
;MVLKRTGHDIKLYLDAMRSVEDRARACYEGGAHGMGGEEFAEMLVLDGCFVLELFRGAAVEGFKELGYSRNDPVFAVRGTMHSIQRHMIMLENQLPLFVLDLLLGLQIGDPDQTGVVARLALRFFDPLTPSDEPIKMMKPDDRSSRHNLGSIGAFDPLCDQKVLIQDMD
;
A
#
# COMPACT_ATOMS: atom_id res chain seq x y z
N MET A 1 14.87 -0.34 3.77
CA MET A 1 14.80 -0.19 2.30
C MET A 1 14.69 1.28 1.92
N VAL A 2 13.72 2.01 2.48
CA VAL A 2 13.56 3.47 2.32
C VAL A 2 14.90 4.22 2.48
N LEU A 3 15.59 4.08 3.61
CA LEU A 3 16.87 4.78 3.86
C LEU A 3 17.97 4.44 2.83
N LYS A 4 18.04 3.18 2.37
CA LYS A 4 19.00 2.77 1.33
C LYS A 4 18.66 3.39 -0.03
N ARG A 5 17.37 3.51 -0.35
CA ARG A 5 16.88 4.04 -1.62
C ARG A 5 16.98 5.57 -1.68
N THR A 6 16.68 6.26 -0.57
CA THR A 6 16.74 7.73 -0.51
C THR A 6 18.12 8.25 -0.13
N GLY A 7 18.97 7.41 0.47
CA GLY A 7 20.28 7.82 1.00
C GLY A 7 20.19 8.70 2.25
N HIS A 8 19.03 8.76 2.91
CA HIS A 8 18.80 9.64 4.06
C HIS A 8 19.28 9.00 5.37
N ASP A 9 19.67 9.86 6.32
CA ASP A 9 19.86 9.48 7.72
C ASP A 9 18.49 9.23 8.39
N ILE A 10 18.39 8.21 9.23
CA ILE A 10 17.19 7.93 10.02
C ILE A 10 16.82 9.10 10.93
N LYS A 11 17.81 9.87 11.42
CA LYS A 11 17.59 11.04 12.26
C LYS A 11 16.67 12.07 11.62
N LEU A 12 16.74 12.24 10.30
CA LEU A 12 15.86 13.14 9.56
C LEU A 12 14.38 12.79 9.79
N TYR A 13 14.05 11.50 9.76
CA TYR A 13 12.68 11.04 9.94
C TYR A 13 12.24 11.11 11.40
N LEU A 14 13.12 10.74 12.32
CA LEU A 14 12.84 10.81 13.76
C LEU A 14 12.61 12.26 14.23
N ASP A 15 13.45 13.20 13.79
CA ASP A 15 13.30 14.61 14.14
C ASP A 15 12.02 15.21 13.53
N ALA A 16 11.66 14.79 12.31
CA ALA A 16 10.38 15.17 11.72
C ALA A 16 9.18 14.61 12.52
N MET A 17 9.22 13.36 12.97
CA MET A 17 8.14 12.78 13.78
C MET A 17 8.03 13.42 15.17
N ARG A 18 9.17 13.74 15.80
CA ARG A 18 9.21 14.50 17.07
C ARG A 18 8.54 15.87 16.92
N SER A 19 8.75 16.55 15.79
CA SER A 19 8.15 17.88 15.55
C SER A 19 6.63 17.87 15.48
N VAL A 20 6.02 16.71 15.19
CA VAL A 20 4.56 16.54 15.08
C VAL A 20 3.97 15.64 16.16
N GLU A 21 4.77 15.25 17.15
CA GLU A 21 4.44 14.28 18.18
C GLU A 21 3.15 14.64 18.94
N ASP A 22 3.03 15.87 19.44
CA ASP A 22 1.84 16.32 20.17
C ASP A 22 0.57 16.22 19.32
N ARG A 23 0.66 16.65 18.07
CA ARG A 23 -0.46 16.60 17.12
C ARG A 23 -0.82 15.15 16.79
N ALA A 24 0.16 14.27 16.63
CA ALA A 24 -0.06 12.87 16.34
C ALA A 24 -0.68 12.15 17.54
N ARG A 25 -0.20 12.39 18.76
CA ARG A 25 -0.79 11.83 19.99
C ARG A 25 -2.24 12.23 20.19
N ALA A 26 -2.62 13.45 19.82
CA ALA A 26 -4.00 13.89 19.90
C ALA A 26 -4.97 13.07 19.00
N CYS A 27 -4.45 12.29 18.05
CA CYS A 27 -5.25 11.38 17.23
C CYS A 27 -5.46 9.99 17.86
N TYR A 28 -4.73 9.62 18.92
CA TYR A 28 -4.87 8.33 19.60
C TYR A 28 -5.80 8.46 20.80
N GLU A 29 -6.68 7.47 21.00
CA GLU A 29 -7.49 7.38 22.20
C GLU A 29 -6.57 7.25 23.42
N GLY A 30 -6.77 8.12 24.41
CA GLY A 30 -5.85 8.19 25.53
C GLY A 30 -4.41 8.52 25.11
N GLY A 31 -4.20 9.33 24.08
CA GLY A 31 -2.94 10.06 23.84
C GLY A 31 -1.66 9.22 23.71
N ALA A 32 -1.77 7.91 23.51
CA ALA A 32 -0.67 6.96 23.70
C ALA A 32 0.02 7.09 25.09
N HIS A 33 -0.76 7.37 26.16
CA HIS A 33 -0.25 7.49 27.53
C HIS A 33 0.52 6.22 27.92
N GLY A 34 1.79 6.39 28.28
CA GLY A 34 2.70 5.28 28.66
C GLY A 34 3.84 5.04 27.68
N MET A 35 3.77 5.59 26.47
CA MET A 35 4.85 5.52 25.47
C MET A 35 5.75 6.76 25.55
N GLY A 36 7.07 6.54 25.56
CA GLY A 36 8.04 7.64 25.52
C GLY A 36 8.03 8.39 24.19
N GLY A 37 8.53 9.63 24.16
CA GLY A 37 8.61 10.42 22.92
C GLY A 37 9.47 9.79 21.83
N GLU A 38 10.61 9.20 22.23
CA GLU A 38 11.44 8.46 21.29
C GLU A 38 10.71 7.24 20.71
N GLU A 39 10.18 6.37 21.58
CA GLU A 39 9.45 5.16 21.19
C GLU A 39 8.26 5.50 20.28
N PHE A 40 7.55 6.58 20.58
CA PHE A 40 6.44 7.06 19.76
C PHE A 40 6.90 7.54 18.39
N ALA A 41 7.99 8.31 18.31
CA ALA A 41 8.55 8.75 17.04
C ALA A 41 9.05 7.56 16.21
N GLU A 42 9.71 6.59 16.83
CA GLU A 42 10.13 5.35 16.16
C GLU A 42 8.95 4.56 15.60
N MET A 43 7.90 4.39 16.40
CA MET A 43 6.66 3.73 15.98
C MET A 43 6.04 4.44 14.76
N LEU A 44 5.92 5.77 14.79
CA LEU A 44 5.40 6.54 13.65
C LEU A 44 6.24 6.36 12.39
N VAL A 45 7.58 6.36 12.51
CA VAL A 45 8.48 6.15 11.36
C VAL A 45 8.32 4.73 10.80
N LEU A 46 8.34 3.71 11.66
CA LEU A 46 8.28 2.31 11.26
C LEU A 46 6.94 1.98 10.60
N ASP A 47 5.84 2.28 11.28
CA ASP A 47 4.51 1.96 10.81
C ASP A 47 4.18 2.82 9.57
N GLY A 48 4.55 4.10 9.58
CA GLY A 48 4.31 5.01 8.45
C GLY A 48 5.09 4.61 7.20
N CYS A 49 6.37 4.23 7.34
CA CYS A 49 7.14 3.71 6.21
C CYS A 49 6.54 2.40 5.68
N PHE A 50 6.10 1.51 6.56
CA PHE A 50 5.46 0.26 6.16
C PHE A 50 4.19 0.51 5.33
N VAL A 51 3.31 1.40 5.79
CA VAL A 51 2.08 1.77 5.08
C VAL A 51 2.39 2.42 3.74
N LEU A 52 3.36 3.33 3.68
CA LEU A 52 3.75 3.97 2.42
C LEU A 52 4.31 2.98 1.39
N GLU A 53 5.15 2.03 1.82
CA GLU A 53 5.67 0.99 0.94
C GLU A 53 4.55 0.06 0.43
N LEU A 54 3.58 -0.29 1.29
CA LEU A 54 2.38 -1.02 0.89
C LEU A 54 1.59 -0.26 -0.19
N PHE A 55 1.28 0.99 0.08
CA PHE A 55 0.51 1.85 -0.84
C PHE A 55 1.21 1.99 -2.18
N ARG A 56 2.50 2.33 -2.19
CA ARG A 56 3.27 2.50 -3.44
C ARG A 56 3.43 1.18 -4.19
N GLY A 57 3.73 0.10 -3.49
CA GLY A 57 4.02 -1.20 -4.10
C GLY A 57 2.78 -1.90 -4.64
N ALA A 58 1.64 -1.79 -3.96
CA ALA A 58 0.40 -2.39 -4.42
C ALA A 58 -0.36 -1.52 -5.45
N ALA A 59 -0.29 -0.19 -5.35
CA ALA A 59 -1.14 0.70 -6.15
C ALA A 59 -0.45 1.36 -7.35
N VAL A 60 0.89 1.45 -7.40
CA VAL A 60 1.59 2.24 -8.43
C VAL A 60 2.82 1.56 -9.01
N GLU A 61 3.82 1.26 -8.17
CA GLU A 61 5.19 0.95 -8.62
C GLU A 61 5.46 -0.54 -8.75
N GLY A 62 4.74 -1.38 -7.99
CA GLY A 62 5.06 -2.79 -7.84
C GLY A 62 6.18 -3.03 -6.82
N PHE A 63 6.00 -4.02 -5.94
CA PHE A 63 6.96 -4.32 -4.87
C PHE A 63 8.38 -4.65 -5.37
N LYS A 64 8.50 -5.22 -6.57
CA LYS A 64 9.81 -5.51 -7.18
C LYS A 64 10.61 -4.23 -7.46
N GLU A 65 9.95 -3.17 -7.93
CA GLU A 65 10.59 -1.89 -8.25
C GLU A 65 10.98 -1.11 -7.00
N LEU A 66 10.24 -1.32 -5.90
CA LEU A 66 10.67 -0.85 -4.58
C LEU A 66 11.92 -1.60 -4.09
N GLY A 67 12.20 -2.80 -4.64
CA GLY A 67 13.37 -3.63 -4.38
C GLY A 67 13.08 -4.88 -3.53
N TYR A 68 11.80 -5.26 -3.38
CA TYR A 68 11.39 -6.43 -2.60
C TYR A 68 11.54 -7.69 -3.46
N SER A 69 11.96 -8.77 -2.82
CA SER A 69 12.04 -10.08 -3.47
C SER A 69 10.66 -10.61 -3.81
N ARG A 70 10.55 -11.43 -4.87
CA ARG A 70 9.31 -12.17 -5.19
C ARG A 70 8.90 -13.18 -4.12
N ASN A 71 9.80 -13.50 -3.19
CA ASN A 71 9.55 -14.40 -2.06
C ASN A 71 9.42 -13.63 -0.74
N ASP A 72 9.25 -12.31 -0.77
CA ASP A 72 9.02 -11.53 0.45
C ASP A 72 7.71 -11.96 1.11
N PRO A 73 7.73 -12.41 2.38
CA PRO A 73 6.57 -12.99 3.05
C PRO A 73 5.45 -11.98 3.28
N VAL A 74 5.75 -10.68 3.24
CA VAL A 74 4.79 -9.61 3.48
C VAL A 74 4.40 -8.92 2.17
N PHE A 75 5.38 -8.54 1.36
CA PHE A 75 5.19 -7.71 0.17
C PHE A 75 5.03 -8.49 -1.14
N ALA A 76 5.29 -9.81 -1.17
CA ALA A 76 5.19 -10.60 -2.40
C ALA A 76 4.16 -11.73 -2.37
N VAL A 77 3.52 -11.97 -1.22
CA VAL A 77 2.47 -13.00 -1.08
C VAL A 77 1.12 -12.40 -1.46
N ARG A 78 0.60 -12.71 -2.65
CA ARG A 78 -0.70 -12.18 -3.13
C ARG A 78 -1.88 -12.43 -2.18
N GLY A 79 -1.85 -13.56 -1.45
CA GLY A 79 -2.90 -13.91 -0.49
C GLY A 79 -2.92 -13.06 0.79
N THR A 80 -1.80 -12.44 1.18
CA THR A 80 -1.75 -11.61 2.40
C THR A 80 -2.35 -10.24 2.17
N MET A 81 -2.39 -9.73 0.94
CA MET A 81 -2.80 -8.35 0.64
C MET A 81 -4.24 -8.06 1.08
N HIS A 82 -5.20 -8.94 0.77
CA HIS A 82 -6.59 -8.75 1.20
C HIS A 82 -6.75 -8.79 2.72
N SER A 83 -6.00 -9.65 3.40
CA SER A 83 -5.99 -9.72 4.86
C SER A 83 -5.38 -8.45 5.47
N ILE A 84 -4.28 -7.97 4.90
CA ILE A 84 -3.62 -6.71 5.30
C ILE A 84 -4.57 -5.53 5.09
N GLN A 85 -5.20 -5.40 3.92
CA GLN A 85 -6.16 -4.33 3.66
C GLN A 85 -7.32 -4.34 4.67
N ARG A 86 -7.87 -5.53 4.97
CA ARG A 86 -8.93 -5.66 5.99
C ARG A 86 -8.44 -5.28 7.38
N HIS A 87 -7.23 -5.70 7.75
CA HIS A 87 -6.62 -5.32 9.03
C HIS A 87 -6.38 -3.81 9.13
N MET A 88 -5.95 -3.16 8.05
CA MET A 88 -5.74 -1.72 8.02
C MET A 88 -7.05 -0.90 8.10
N ILE A 89 -8.19 -1.48 7.72
CA ILE A 89 -9.51 -0.84 7.89
C ILE A 89 -10.02 -0.96 9.33
N MET A 90 -9.54 -1.94 10.11
CA MET A 90 -9.92 -2.07 11.52
C MET A 90 -9.32 -0.91 12.34
N LEU A 91 -10.19 -0.23 13.10
CA LEU A 91 -10.04 1.17 13.55
C LEU A 91 -9.08 1.43 14.73
N GLU A 92 -8.56 0.40 15.40
CA GLU A 92 -8.04 0.56 16.77
C GLU A 92 -6.61 1.13 16.88
N ASN A 93 -5.88 1.39 15.79
CA ASN A 93 -4.52 1.95 15.83
C ASN A 93 -4.16 2.78 14.57
N GLN A 94 -5.03 3.67 14.12
CA GLN A 94 -4.82 4.38 12.86
C GLN A 94 -3.70 5.43 12.94
N LEU A 95 -2.72 5.29 12.05
CA LEU A 95 -1.75 6.35 11.76
C LEU A 95 -2.46 7.58 11.19
N PRO A 96 -2.22 8.78 11.73
CA PRO A 96 -2.79 10.00 11.17
C PRO A 96 -2.29 10.24 9.73
N LEU A 97 -3.19 10.59 8.81
CA LEU A 97 -2.84 10.78 7.39
C LEU A 97 -1.73 11.82 7.17
N PHE A 98 -1.69 12.87 7.98
CA PHE A 98 -0.65 13.91 7.87
C PHE A 98 0.76 13.40 8.20
N VAL A 99 0.88 12.34 9.03
CA VAL A 99 2.15 11.69 9.32
C VAL A 99 2.67 11.02 8.06
N LEU A 100 1.78 10.34 7.33
CA LEU A 100 2.11 9.69 6.06
C LEU A 100 2.48 10.72 4.99
N ASP A 101 1.74 11.83 4.87
CA ASP A 101 2.09 12.91 3.93
C ASP A 101 3.48 13.48 4.22
N LEU A 102 3.79 13.76 5.50
CA LEU A 102 5.11 14.25 5.90
C LEU A 102 6.23 13.24 5.58
N LEU A 103 6.04 11.96 5.91
CA LEU A 103 7.01 10.91 5.60
C LEU A 103 7.22 10.74 4.09
N LEU A 104 6.15 10.79 3.29
CA LEU A 104 6.26 10.71 1.84
C LEU A 104 6.99 11.93 1.28
N GLY A 105 6.65 13.13 1.74
CA GLY A 105 7.30 14.37 1.35
C GLY A 105 8.80 14.35 1.62
N LEU A 106 9.22 13.84 2.78
CA LEU A 106 10.64 13.61 3.09
C LEU A 106 11.31 12.64 2.11
N GLN A 107 10.63 11.55 1.72
CA GLN A 107 11.20 10.56 0.80
C GLN A 107 11.41 11.09 -0.62
N ILE A 108 10.54 11.99 -1.09
CA ILE A 108 10.58 12.54 -2.45
C ILE A 108 11.27 13.91 -2.53
N GLY A 109 11.66 14.49 -1.39
CA GLY A 109 12.29 15.81 -1.31
C GLY A 109 11.32 16.99 -1.43
N ASP A 110 10.03 16.77 -1.16
CA ASP A 110 8.98 17.80 -1.17
C ASP A 110 8.11 17.69 0.10
N PRO A 111 8.55 18.26 1.24
CA PRO A 111 7.85 18.12 2.53
C PRO A 111 6.45 18.75 2.58
N ASP A 112 6.14 19.68 1.68
CA ASP A 112 4.86 20.37 1.61
C ASP A 112 3.83 19.61 0.73
N GLN A 113 4.25 18.51 0.12
CA GLN A 113 3.39 17.68 -0.71
C GLN A 113 2.28 17.03 0.12
N THR A 114 1.05 17.46 -0.11
CA THR A 114 -0.14 16.90 0.53
C THR A 114 -1.05 16.18 -0.47
N GLY A 115 -1.87 15.26 0.03
CA GLY A 115 -2.94 14.61 -0.76
C GLY A 115 -2.47 13.54 -1.75
N VAL A 116 -1.17 13.31 -1.91
CA VAL A 116 -0.65 12.16 -2.66
C VAL A 116 -0.98 10.88 -1.91
N VAL A 117 -0.78 10.84 -0.60
CA VAL A 117 -1.06 9.66 0.21
C VAL A 117 -2.54 9.30 0.14
N ALA A 118 -3.44 10.27 0.22
CA ALA A 118 -4.88 10.03 0.10
C ALA A 118 -5.22 9.32 -1.23
N ARG A 119 -4.63 9.75 -2.35
CA ARG A 119 -4.83 9.09 -3.66
C ARG A 119 -4.27 7.67 -3.68
N LEU A 120 -3.11 7.46 -3.07
CA LEU A 120 -2.51 6.12 -2.97
C LEU A 120 -3.36 5.18 -2.11
N ALA A 121 -3.86 5.68 -0.97
CA ALA A 121 -4.74 4.93 -0.08
C ALA A 121 -6.04 4.53 -0.79
N LEU A 122 -6.68 5.46 -1.51
CA LEU A 122 -7.90 5.16 -2.28
C LEU A 122 -7.67 4.03 -3.29
N ARG A 123 -6.57 4.08 -4.05
CA ARG A 123 -6.22 3.00 -4.99
C ARG A 123 -5.90 1.69 -4.28
N PHE A 124 -5.23 1.77 -3.12
CA PHE A 124 -4.91 0.60 -2.32
C PHE A 124 -6.16 -0.10 -1.80
N PHE A 125 -7.19 0.65 -1.40
CA PHE A 125 -8.44 0.11 -0.86
C PHE A 125 -9.55 -0.10 -1.90
N ASP A 126 -9.38 0.36 -3.13
CA ASP A 126 -10.34 0.20 -4.24
C ASP A 126 -10.89 -1.22 -4.39
N PRO A 127 -10.07 -2.31 -4.30
CA PRO A 127 -10.57 -3.68 -4.41
C PRO A 127 -11.54 -4.10 -3.29
N LEU A 128 -11.63 -3.34 -2.20
CA LEU A 128 -12.56 -3.58 -1.09
C LEU A 128 -13.81 -2.71 -1.16
N THR A 129 -13.86 -1.74 -2.07
CA THR A 129 -15.07 -0.93 -2.24
C THR A 129 -16.16 -1.82 -2.85
N PRO A 130 -17.36 -1.88 -2.24
CA PRO A 130 -18.50 -2.48 -2.91
C PRO A 130 -18.71 -1.68 -4.20
N SER A 131 -18.42 -2.27 -5.35
CA SER A 131 -18.81 -1.64 -6.61
C SER A 131 -20.34 -1.54 -6.61
N ASP A 132 -20.86 -0.33 -6.67
CA ASP A 132 -22.29 -0.05 -6.91
C ASP A 132 -22.74 -0.53 -8.31
N GLU A 133 -21.84 -1.14 -9.10
CA GLU A 133 -22.17 -1.85 -10.32
C GLU A 133 -23.14 -3.00 -9.98
N PRO A 134 -24.40 -2.94 -10.47
CA PRO A 134 -25.30 -4.08 -10.31
C PRO A 134 -24.63 -5.28 -10.96
N ILE A 135 -24.48 -6.36 -10.18
CA ILE A 135 -23.99 -7.65 -10.67
C ILE A 135 -24.82 -7.98 -11.92
N LYS A 136 -24.26 -7.74 -13.11
CA LYS A 136 -24.82 -8.25 -14.35
C LYS A 136 -24.66 -9.75 -14.24
N MET A 137 -25.71 -10.40 -13.75
CA MET A 137 -25.82 -11.84 -13.83
C MET A 137 -25.64 -12.21 -15.30
N MET A 138 -24.47 -12.77 -15.59
CA MET A 138 -24.10 -13.32 -16.87
C MET A 138 -25.18 -14.34 -17.23
N LYS A 139 -26.08 -13.97 -18.16
CA LYS A 139 -26.97 -14.97 -18.75
C LYS A 139 -26.09 -15.98 -19.50
N PRO A 140 -26.38 -17.28 -19.45
CA PRO A 140 -25.41 -18.31 -19.84
C PRO A 140 -25.07 -18.38 -21.34
N ASP A 141 -25.58 -17.47 -22.18
CA ASP A 141 -25.85 -17.82 -23.59
C ASP A 141 -25.46 -16.79 -24.65
N ASP A 142 -24.47 -15.92 -24.40
CA ASP A 142 -23.91 -15.07 -25.47
C ASP A 142 -22.41 -15.29 -25.64
N ARG A 143 -22.08 -16.37 -26.35
CA ARG A 143 -20.72 -16.76 -26.75
C ARG A 143 -20.33 -16.27 -28.16
N SER A 144 -21.02 -15.27 -28.72
CA SER A 144 -20.73 -14.81 -30.10
C SER A 144 -21.01 -13.34 -30.36
N SER A 145 -20.12 -12.47 -29.87
CA SER A 145 -19.63 -11.29 -30.61
C SER A 145 -18.67 -10.50 -29.75
N ARG A 146 -17.36 -10.70 -29.92
CA ARG A 146 -16.35 -9.72 -29.48
C ARG A 146 -15.35 -9.52 -30.62
N HIS A 147 -15.74 -8.70 -31.58
CA HIS A 147 -14.78 -7.91 -32.35
C HIS A 147 -14.93 -6.44 -31.93
N ASN A 148 -13.81 -5.88 -31.48
CA ASN A 148 -13.46 -4.45 -31.40
C ASN A 148 -14.16 -3.57 -30.36
N LEU A 149 -13.53 -3.42 -29.18
CA LEU A 149 -13.28 -2.11 -28.57
C LEU A 149 -12.12 -2.15 -27.56
N GLY A 150 -11.05 -1.39 -27.86
CA GLY A 150 -10.11 -0.75 -26.93
C GLY A 150 -9.50 -1.57 -25.77
N SER A 151 -8.29 -2.08 -25.98
CA SER A 151 -7.44 -2.66 -24.93
C SER A 151 -6.98 -1.60 -23.92
N ILE A 152 -7.53 -1.64 -22.70
CA ILE A 152 -6.85 -1.22 -21.47
C ILE A 152 -6.73 -2.48 -20.63
N GLY A 153 -5.49 -2.92 -20.40
CA GLY A 153 -5.16 -4.23 -19.88
C GLY A 153 -5.68 -4.48 -18.47
N ALA A 154 -6.78 -5.21 -18.38
CA ALA A 154 -7.05 -6.04 -17.21
C ALA A 154 -6.06 -7.21 -17.24
N PHE A 155 -5.33 -7.40 -16.14
CA PHE A 155 -4.38 -8.50 -15.96
C PHE A 155 -5.12 -9.85 -16.02
N ASP A 156 -4.86 -10.65 -17.06
CA ASP A 156 -5.40 -12.01 -17.23
C ASP A 156 -4.50 -13.04 -16.51
N PRO A 157 -4.96 -13.70 -15.43
CA PRO A 157 -4.14 -14.60 -14.63
C PRO A 157 -3.92 -15.99 -15.24
N LEU A 158 -4.49 -16.30 -16.42
CA LEU A 158 -4.50 -17.66 -16.98
C LEU A 158 -3.60 -17.86 -18.21
N CYS A 159 -2.83 -16.85 -18.63
CA CYS A 159 -2.05 -16.95 -19.87
C CYS A 159 -0.77 -17.82 -19.77
N ASP A 160 -0.23 -18.07 -18.57
CA ASP A 160 1.08 -18.73 -18.40
C ASP A 160 1.03 -20.17 -17.84
N GLN A 161 -0.10 -20.86 -17.98
CA GLN A 161 -0.19 -22.26 -17.53
C GLN A 161 -0.53 -23.19 -18.69
N LYS A 162 0.31 -23.21 -19.72
CA LYS A 162 0.23 -24.23 -20.78
C LYS A 162 1.55 -24.51 -21.52
N VAL A 163 2.61 -24.85 -20.80
CA VAL A 163 3.66 -25.75 -21.35
C VAL A 163 4.22 -26.55 -20.18
N LEU A 164 4.02 -27.87 -20.19
CA LEU A 164 4.89 -28.92 -19.64
C LEU A 164 4.11 -30.25 -19.60
N ILE A 165 3.75 -30.79 -20.77
CA ILE A 165 3.60 -32.24 -21.00
C ILE A 165 3.98 -32.47 -22.47
N GLN A 166 4.74 -33.54 -22.74
CA GLN A 166 5.53 -33.88 -23.94
C GLN A 166 6.95 -33.30 -23.80
N ASP A 167 7.96 -34.09 -23.46
CA ASP A 167 8.41 -35.25 -24.24
C ASP A 167 8.69 -36.52 -23.42
N MET A 168 8.06 -37.63 -23.83
CA MET A 168 8.60 -38.99 -23.71
C MET A 168 8.64 -39.55 -25.13
N ASP A 169 9.86 -39.72 -25.66
CA ASP A 169 10.29 -40.84 -26.49
C ASP A 169 11.82 -40.94 -26.41
#